data_AF-A0A8H6PKM0-F1
#
_entry.id   AF-A0A8H6PKM0-F1
#
_cell.length_a   1.000
_cell.length_b   1.000
_cell.length_c   1.000
_cell.angle_alpha   90.00
_cell.angle_beta   90.00
_cell.angle_gamma   90.00
#
_symmetry.space_group_name_H-M   'P 1'
#
loop_
_entity.id
_entity.type
_entity.pdbx_description
1 polymer ?
#
loop_
_entity_poly.entity_id
_entity_poly.type
_entity_poly.pdbx_seq_one_letter_code
_entity_poly.pdbx_strand_id
1 'polypeptide(L)'
;MTAEASHPTIAAGDHKAYMEYALEKARLSPPAPTKFCVGAVLVDADKNEILSTGYSMELPGDRPGDPGNTHAEQCCFIKVAERHNIPEDRLGEVLPKNTVLYTTMEPCNERLSGNRTCVDRILSLKDAVKVVYVGIKEPETFIGQNLGRKKLEDGGVIVEHVEELPKGCRVTSIERHGISFWANTNRLDVELADGTPLSFFIKVLSGETGKNMVHGEYESMKAIYTVSPEFAPKPIAWGSFTNTPDTHFFLCEYREMMNEMPDPHKFAARLAALHQGSVSPTCRFGFHVTTYSGNLPQTNEWEDSWEVFFTKNMRWALDCEIAAKGYDAEFDELVPALFDKVIPRLLRPLETEGRFVKPSLVHGDLWYANSGIDLETNEPLIFDACCFYAHNEYEFGQWRPVCNRFGPEYLAAYHSYVQISAPEEDYDGRLDLYKL
;
A
#
# COMPACT_ATOMS: atom_id res chain seq x y z
N MET A 1 -28.73 -1.03 -21.74
CA MET A 1 -28.82 -0.90 -20.28
C MET A 1 -28.02 -2.05 -19.68
N THR A 2 -26.75 -1.82 -19.38
CA THR A 2 -25.94 -2.76 -18.58
C THR A 2 -26.47 -2.69 -17.15
N ALA A 3 -26.81 -3.83 -16.57
CA ALA A 3 -27.25 -3.91 -15.17
C ALA A 3 -26.14 -3.32 -14.28
N GLU A 4 -26.48 -2.34 -13.44
CA GLU A 4 -25.55 -1.85 -12.41
C GLU A 4 -25.22 -3.01 -11.48
N ALA A 5 -23.93 -3.27 -11.29
CA ALA A 5 -23.47 -4.17 -10.25
C ALA A 5 -23.97 -3.63 -8.90
N SER A 6 -24.52 -4.51 -8.06
CA SER A 6 -24.97 -4.14 -6.72
C SER A 6 -23.82 -3.50 -5.94
N HIS A 7 -24.05 -2.32 -5.36
CA HIS A 7 -23.08 -1.69 -4.47
C HIS A 7 -22.84 -2.57 -3.23
N PRO A 8 -21.63 -2.56 -2.64
CA PRO A 8 -21.35 -3.27 -1.39
C PRO A 8 -22.17 -2.67 -0.25
N THR A 9 -22.48 -3.49 0.76
CA THR A 9 -23.07 -3.01 2.01
C THR A 9 -21.95 -2.47 2.91
N ILE A 10 -21.97 -1.17 3.19
CA ILE A 10 -21.01 -0.48 4.06
C ILE A 10 -21.77 0.05 5.28
N ALA A 11 -21.19 -0.09 6.48
CA ALA A 11 -21.83 0.37 7.71
C ALA A 11 -21.95 1.92 7.75
N ALA A 12 -23.04 2.43 8.32
CA ALA A 12 -23.22 3.87 8.48
C ALA A 12 -22.11 4.46 9.36
N GLY A 13 -21.49 5.55 8.89
CA GLY A 13 -20.35 6.18 9.57
C GLY A 13 -18.98 5.55 9.30
N ASP A 14 -18.90 4.45 8.54
CA ASP A 14 -17.62 3.86 8.14
C ASP A 14 -17.01 4.60 6.93
N HIS A 15 -16.54 5.82 7.20
CA HIS A 15 -15.98 6.71 6.17
C HIS A 15 -14.75 6.11 5.49
N LYS A 16 -14.00 5.24 6.19
CA LYS A 16 -12.85 4.52 5.63
C LYS A 16 -13.28 3.51 4.58
N ALA A 17 -14.27 2.66 4.88
CA ALA A 17 -14.77 1.69 3.90
C ALA A 17 -15.40 2.37 2.67
N TYR A 18 -16.09 3.50 2.86
CA TYR A 18 -16.58 4.31 1.72
C TYR A 18 -15.43 4.88 0.88
N MET A 19 -14.33 5.32 1.50
CA MET A 19 -13.14 5.80 0.79
C MET A 19 -12.38 4.67 0.09
N GLU A 20 -12.28 3.48 0.71
CA GLU A 20 -11.73 2.27 0.08
C GLU A 20 -12.56 1.88 -1.15
N TYR A 21 -13.88 1.96 -1.07
CA TYR A 21 -14.74 1.73 -2.23
C TYR A 21 -14.55 2.79 -3.33
N ALA A 22 -14.35 4.06 -2.94
CA ALA A 22 -13.97 5.11 -3.90
C ALA A 22 -12.62 4.80 -4.57
N LEU A 23 -11.62 4.29 -3.83
CA LEU A 23 -10.33 3.85 -4.38
C LEU A 23 -10.47 2.67 -5.33
N GLU A 24 -11.35 1.71 -5.05
CA GLU A 24 -11.67 0.62 -5.98
C GLU A 24 -12.21 1.15 -7.31
N LYS A 25 -13.09 2.17 -7.27
CA LYS A 25 -13.56 2.82 -8.50
C LYS A 25 -12.44 3.59 -9.20
N ALA A 26 -11.57 4.27 -8.45
CA ALA A 26 -10.42 4.98 -9.01
C ALA A 26 -9.53 4.04 -9.85
N ARG A 27 -9.36 2.77 -9.43
CA ARG A 27 -8.58 1.74 -10.16
C ARG A 27 -9.18 1.36 -11.53
N LEU A 28 -10.44 1.69 -11.80
CA LEU A 28 -11.07 1.49 -13.10
C LEU A 28 -10.72 2.60 -14.11
N SER A 29 -10.21 3.74 -13.65
CA SER A 29 -9.74 4.81 -14.53
C SER A 29 -8.41 4.41 -15.18
N PRO A 30 -8.31 4.45 -16.53
CA PRO A 30 -7.04 4.20 -17.19
C PRO A 30 -6.01 5.29 -16.82
N PRO A 31 -4.78 4.93 -16.46
CA PRO A 31 -3.73 5.91 -16.12
C PRO A 31 -3.32 6.71 -17.36
N ALA A 32 -3.00 7.99 -17.17
CA ALA A 32 -2.45 8.84 -18.23
C ALA A 32 -1.57 9.95 -17.62
N PRO A 33 -0.52 10.42 -18.32
CA PRO A 33 0.47 11.34 -17.76
C PRO A 33 -0.07 12.75 -17.45
N THR A 34 -1.28 13.08 -17.93
CA THR A 34 -1.89 14.41 -17.80
C THR A 34 -3.10 14.43 -16.87
N LYS A 35 -3.31 13.39 -16.05
CA LYS A 35 -4.45 13.33 -15.10
C LYS A 35 -4.18 12.40 -13.93
N PHE A 36 -5.00 12.56 -12.89
CA PHE A 36 -5.09 11.61 -11.79
C PHE A 36 -6.25 10.61 -11.99
N CYS A 37 -6.05 9.37 -11.56
CA CYS A 37 -7.12 8.37 -11.43
C CYS A 37 -7.86 8.63 -10.11
N VAL A 38 -9.00 9.30 -10.21
CA VAL A 38 -9.84 9.65 -9.06
C VAL A 38 -11.07 8.75 -9.07
N GLY A 39 -11.56 8.39 -7.89
CA GLY A 39 -12.82 7.68 -7.71
C GLY A 39 -13.71 8.41 -6.70
N ALA A 40 -15.02 8.20 -6.82
CA ALA A 40 -16.02 8.85 -5.98
C ALA A 40 -17.20 7.94 -5.67
N VAL A 41 -17.84 8.18 -4.52
CA VAL A 41 -19.05 7.50 -4.06
C VAL A 41 -20.02 8.55 -3.50
N LEU A 42 -21.26 8.56 -3.99
CA LEU A 42 -22.32 9.45 -3.54
C LEU A 42 -23.33 8.68 -2.70
N VAL A 43 -23.65 9.17 -1.50
CA VAL A 43 -24.41 8.43 -0.49
C VAL A 43 -25.55 9.28 0.06
N ASP A 44 -26.74 8.69 0.19
CA ASP A 44 -27.82 9.20 1.06
C ASP A 44 -27.47 8.82 2.50
N ALA A 45 -27.04 9.79 3.30
CA ALA A 45 -26.58 9.51 4.67
C ALA A 45 -27.74 9.20 5.63
N ASP A 46 -28.97 9.61 5.33
CA ASP A 46 -30.13 9.29 6.18
C ASP A 46 -30.52 7.81 6.05
N LYS A 47 -30.37 7.25 4.86
CA LYS A 47 -30.68 5.84 4.57
C LYS A 47 -29.47 4.92 4.54
N ASN A 48 -28.27 5.50 4.58
CA ASN A 48 -27.01 4.80 4.35
C ASN A 48 -27.02 4.03 3.01
N GLU A 49 -27.50 4.68 1.95
CA GLU A 49 -27.67 4.09 0.61
C GLU A 49 -26.71 4.73 -0.38
N ILE A 50 -25.93 3.92 -1.10
CA ILE A 50 -25.08 4.40 -2.18
C ILE A 50 -25.96 4.75 -3.38
N LEU A 51 -26.01 6.02 -3.73
CA LEU A 51 -26.82 6.55 -4.83
C LEU A 51 -26.14 6.33 -6.18
N SER A 52 -24.82 6.52 -6.22
CA SER A 52 -24.01 6.44 -7.43
C SER A 52 -22.53 6.34 -7.08
N THR A 53 -21.72 5.89 -8.03
CA THR A 53 -20.25 5.92 -7.94
C THR A 53 -19.68 6.65 -9.15
N GLY A 54 -18.39 6.94 -9.16
CA GLY A 54 -17.76 7.64 -10.26
C GLY A 54 -16.28 7.33 -10.34
N TYR A 55 -15.70 7.37 -11.54
CA TYR A 55 -14.25 7.42 -11.71
C TYR A 55 -13.83 8.31 -12.88
N SER A 56 -12.59 8.80 -12.87
CA SER A 56 -12.05 9.66 -13.93
C SER A 56 -12.20 8.99 -15.31
N MET A 57 -12.81 9.71 -16.27
CA MET A 57 -13.10 9.23 -17.63
C MET A 57 -14.03 8.01 -17.71
N GLU A 58 -14.89 7.79 -16.72
CA GLU A 58 -15.92 6.76 -16.81
C GLU A 58 -16.90 7.01 -17.96
N LEU A 59 -17.26 8.27 -18.19
CA LEU A 59 -18.30 8.66 -19.15
C LEU A 59 -17.69 9.29 -20.41
N PRO A 60 -18.36 9.19 -21.58
CA PRO A 60 -17.87 9.75 -22.84
C PRO A 60 -17.67 11.27 -22.77
N GLY A 61 -16.61 11.75 -23.42
CA GLY A 61 -16.24 13.17 -23.41
C GLY A 61 -16.91 14.04 -24.48
N ASP A 62 -17.82 13.49 -25.28
CA ASP A 62 -18.61 14.19 -26.30
C ASP A 62 -20.01 14.63 -25.81
N ARG A 63 -20.19 14.71 -24.48
CA ARG A 63 -21.48 15.04 -23.88
C ARG A 63 -21.89 16.50 -24.13
N PRO A 64 -23.17 16.77 -24.47
CA PRO A 64 -23.67 18.13 -24.65
C PRO A 64 -23.43 18.99 -23.40
N GLY A 65 -22.71 20.12 -23.55
CA GLY A 65 -22.44 21.09 -22.48
C GLY A 65 -21.12 20.90 -21.71
N ASP A 66 -20.39 19.80 -21.93
CA ASP A 66 -19.06 19.57 -21.35
C ASP A 66 -18.23 18.66 -22.29
N PRO A 67 -17.68 19.20 -23.40
CA PRO A 67 -16.87 18.45 -24.35
C PRO A 67 -15.46 18.22 -23.78
N GLY A 68 -15.33 17.35 -22.78
CA GLY A 68 -14.06 17.08 -22.10
C GLY A 68 -14.04 15.78 -21.29
N ASN A 69 -12.92 15.50 -20.62
CA ASN A 69 -12.77 14.31 -19.77
C ASN A 69 -13.60 14.47 -18.48
N THR A 70 -14.49 13.52 -18.18
CA THR A 70 -15.31 13.59 -16.96
C THR A 70 -14.49 13.28 -15.71
N HIS A 71 -14.72 14.04 -14.63
CA HIS A 71 -14.15 13.77 -13.32
C HIS A 71 -15.03 12.79 -12.53
N ALA A 72 -14.47 12.15 -11.51
CA ALA A 72 -15.18 11.13 -10.73
C ALA A 72 -16.46 11.66 -10.08
N GLU A 73 -16.40 12.82 -9.42
CA GLU A 73 -17.55 13.46 -8.77
C GLU A 73 -18.63 13.81 -9.79
N GLN A 74 -18.21 14.32 -10.95
CA GLN A 74 -19.10 14.63 -12.06
C GLN A 74 -19.82 13.38 -12.58
N CYS A 75 -19.13 12.24 -12.67
CA CYS A 75 -19.74 10.97 -13.10
C CYS A 75 -20.84 10.52 -12.13
N CYS A 76 -20.62 10.69 -10.82
CA CYS A 76 -21.65 10.41 -9.81
C CYS A 76 -22.94 11.20 -10.11
N PHE A 77 -22.80 12.52 -10.27
CA PHE A 77 -23.91 13.45 -10.48
C PHE A 77 -24.67 13.18 -11.77
N ILE A 78 -23.94 12.99 -12.87
CA ILE A 78 -24.53 12.68 -14.18
C ILE A 78 -25.39 11.41 -14.12
N LYS A 79 -24.88 10.33 -13.51
CA LYS A 79 -25.62 9.06 -13.46
C LYS A 79 -26.90 9.15 -12.63
N VAL A 80 -26.90 9.93 -11.55
CA VAL A 80 -28.14 10.21 -10.80
C VAL A 80 -29.12 11.03 -11.65
N ALA A 81 -28.65 12.09 -12.31
CA ALA A 81 -29.49 12.91 -13.17
C ALA A 81 -30.14 12.09 -14.30
N GLU A 82 -29.37 11.21 -14.95
CA GLU A 82 -29.85 10.28 -15.98
C GLU A 82 -30.88 9.29 -15.44
N ARG A 83 -30.65 8.71 -14.25
CA ARG A 83 -31.60 7.79 -13.61
C ARG A 83 -32.95 8.45 -13.32
N HIS A 84 -32.93 9.76 -13.03
CA HIS A 84 -34.14 10.56 -12.78
C HIS A 84 -34.67 11.27 -14.03
N ASN A 85 -34.04 11.09 -15.20
CA ASN A 85 -34.40 11.70 -16.47
C ASN A 85 -34.51 13.24 -16.39
N ILE A 86 -33.54 13.87 -15.72
CA ILE A 86 -33.42 15.33 -15.58
C ILE A 86 -32.02 15.79 -16.03
N PRO A 87 -31.87 17.06 -16.44
CA PRO A 87 -30.54 17.61 -16.68
C PRO A 87 -29.75 17.80 -15.37
N GLU A 88 -28.41 17.76 -15.44
CA GLU A 88 -27.52 17.81 -14.28
C GLU A 88 -27.68 19.09 -13.43
N ASP A 89 -28.01 20.21 -14.07
CA ASP A 89 -28.27 21.50 -13.40
C ASP A 89 -29.50 21.47 -12.47
N ARG A 90 -30.44 20.55 -12.71
CA ARG A 90 -31.63 20.32 -11.87
C ARG A 90 -31.45 19.20 -10.86
N LEU A 91 -30.23 18.63 -10.74
CA LEU A 91 -29.97 17.51 -9.85
C LEU A 91 -30.34 17.78 -8.37
N GLY A 92 -30.25 19.04 -7.93
CA GLY A 92 -30.66 19.44 -6.57
C GLY A 92 -32.15 19.22 -6.25
N GLU A 93 -32.99 18.97 -7.25
CA GLU A 93 -34.42 18.66 -7.08
C GLU A 93 -34.67 17.22 -6.64
N VAL A 94 -33.75 16.29 -6.95
CA VAL A 94 -33.92 14.85 -6.69
C VAL A 94 -32.94 14.29 -5.67
N LEU A 95 -31.83 14.99 -5.39
CA LEU A 95 -30.88 14.54 -4.38
C LEU A 95 -31.49 14.61 -2.95
N PRO A 96 -31.30 13.56 -2.13
CA PRO A 96 -31.62 13.60 -0.71
C PRO A 96 -30.94 14.78 0.00
N LYS A 97 -31.62 15.40 0.97
CA LYS A 97 -31.11 16.63 1.62
C LYS A 97 -29.88 16.40 2.49
N ASN A 98 -29.61 15.16 2.90
CA ASN A 98 -28.42 14.76 3.63
C ASN A 98 -27.53 13.87 2.75
N THR A 99 -27.12 14.40 1.60
CA THR A 99 -26.21 13.70 0.69
C THR A 99 -24.75 13.92 1.12
N VAL A 100 -23.96 12.85 1.09
CA VAL A 100 -22.52 12.84 1.37
C VAL A 100 -21.76 12.38 0.13
N LEU A 101 -20.66 13.04 -0.17
CA LEU A 101 -19.76 12.69 -1.27
C LEU A 101 -18.42 12.22 -0.71
N TYR A 102 -17.97 11.03 -1.09
CA TYR A 102 -16.61 10.56 -0.88
C TYR A 102 -15.85 10.71 -2.19
N THR A 103 -14.68 11.33 -2.17
CA THR A 103 -13.78 11.43 -3.32
C THR A 103 -12.35 11.16 -2.90
N THR A 104 -11.62 10.39 -3.70
CA THR A 104 -10.24 9.99 -3.35
C THR A 104 -9.25 11.14 -3.42
N MET A 105 -9.61 12.26 -4.06
CA MET A 105 -8.78 13.44 -4.23
C MET A 105 -9.62 14.71 -4.03
N GLU A 106 -9.00 15.77 -3.50
CA GLU A 106 -9.67 17.04 -3.29
C GLU A 106 -10.33 17.55 -4.59
N PRO A 107 -11.62 17.99 -4.54
CA PRO A 107 -12.31 18.53 -5.70
C PRO A 107 -11.54 19.69 -6.33
N CYS A 108 -11.35 19.64 -7.64
CA CYS A 108 -10.62 20.69 -8.35
C CYS A 108 -11.36 22.03 -8.30
N ASN A 109 -10.57 23.09 -8.12
CA ASN A 109 -11.01 24.49 -8.13
C ASN A 109 -10.80 25.17 -9.50
N GLU A 110 -10.05 24.54 -10.40
CA GLU A 110 -9.78 25.04 -11.75
C GLU A 110 -9.70 23.84 -12.70
N ARG A 111 -10.01 24.06 -13.99
CA ARG A 111 -9.89 23.03 -15.03
C ARG A 111 -9.21 23.62 -16.25
N LEU A 112 -8.14 22.96 -16.71
CA LEU A 112 -7.45 23.31 -17.95
C LEU A 112 -8.38 23.28 -19.18
N SER A 113 -9.45 22.47 -19.14
CA SER A 113 -10.45 22.43 -20.21
C SER A 113 -11.38 23.66 -20.23
N GLY A 114 -11.37 24.50 -19.18
CA GLY A 114 -12.32 25.60 -19.01
C GLY A 114 -13.73 25.16 -18.59
N ASN A 115 -13.94 23.85 -18.39
CA ASN A 115 -15.23 23.30 -17.98
C ASN A 115 -15.51 23.61 -16.50
N ARG A 116 -16.78 23.49 -16.12
CA ARG A 116 -17.21 23.66 -14.72
C ARG A 116 -16.42 22.75 -13.78
N THR A 117 -15.93 23.33 -12.69
CA THR A 117 -15.06 22.69 -11.71
C THR A 117 -15.86 21.74 -10.80
N CYS A 118 -15.19 20.77 -10.16
CA CYS A 118 -15.85 19.88 -9.20
C CYS A 118 -16.38 20.69 -8.00
N VAL A 119 -15.62 21.67 -7.53
CA VAL A 119 -16.05 22.60 -6.47
C VAL A 119 -17.34 23.33 -6.86
N ASP A 120 -17.42 23.92 -8.05
CA ASP A 120 -18.62 24.65 -8.48
C ASP A 120 -19.83 23.74 -8.65
N ARG A 121 -19.63 22.49 -9.08
CA ARG A 121 -20.70 21.48 -9.18
C ARG A 121 -21.24 21.16 -7.78
N ILE A 122 -20.36 20.85 -6.83
CA ILE A 122 -20.73 20.57 -5.44
C ILE A 122 -21.45 21.77 -4.81
N LEU A 123 -20.94 22.99 -5.02
CA LEU A 123 -21.54 24.21 -4.47
C LEU A 123 -22.95 24.49 -4.99
N SER A 124 -23.28 24.14 -6.24
CA SER A 124 -24.68 24.25 -6.70
C SER A 124 -25.62 23.26 -6.04
N LEU A 125 -25.07 22.22 -5.40
CA LEU A 125 -25.83 21.18 -4.73
C LEU A 125 -25.74 21.32 -3.20
N LYS A 126 -25.19 22.42 -2.66
CA LYS A 126 -24.97 22.62 -1.20
C LYS A 126 -26.22 22.47 -0.32
N ASP A 127 -27.41 22.65 -0.89
CA ASP A 127 -28.67 22.43 -0.19
C ASP A 127 -28.94 20.95 0.09
N ALA A 128 -28.29 20.05 -0.65
CA ALA A 128 -28.36 18.59 -0.54
C ALA A 128 -27.02 17.95 -0.12
N VAL A 129 -25.90 18.32 -0.75
CA VAL A 129 -24.56 17.82 -0.41
C VAL A 129 -24.01 18.59 0.78
N LYS A 130 -23.96 17.94 1.95
CA LYS A 130 -23.56 18.59 3.22
C LYS A 130 -22.10 18.36 3.57
N VAL A 131 -21.58 17.17 3.26
CA VAL A 131 -20.23 16.76 3.61
C VAL A 131 -19.54 16.15 2.41
N VAL A 132 -18.29 16.55 2.19
CA VAL A 132 -17.37 15.95 1.22
C VAL A 132 -16.21 15.34 1.99
N TYR A 133 -16.12 14.02 1.99
CA TYR A 133 -14.97 13.28 2.50
C TYR A 133 -13.90 13.18 1.41
N VAL A 134 -12.67 13.57 1.74
CA VAL A 134 -11.54 13.64 0.82
C VAL A 134 -10.44 12.69 1.27
N GLY A 135 -9.94 11.86 0.35
CA GLY A 135 -8.82 10.94 0.60
C GLY A 135 -7.50 11.68 0.74
N ILE A 136 -7.04 12.32 -0.34
CA ILE A 136 -5.82 13.15 -0.35
C ILE A 136 -6.11 14.58 -0.80
N LYS A 137 -5.28 15.53 -0.33
CA LYS A 137 -5.26 16.88 -0.92
C LYS A 137 -4.79 16.79 -2.37
N GLU A 138 -5.31 17.64 -3.25
CA GLU A 138 -4.85 17.67 -4.64
C GLU A 138 -3.36 18.08 -4.64
N PRO A 139 -2.45 17.26 -5.18
CA PRO A 139 -1.04 17.62 -5.26
C PRO A 139 -0.86 18.86 -6.14
N GLU A 140 0.11 19.74 -5.84
CA GLU A 140 0.42 20.95 -6.63
C GLU A 140 0.96 20.66 -8.06
N THR A 141 0.81 19.43 -8.55
CA THR A 141 1.35 18.92 -9.82
C THR A 141 0.77 19.62 -11.05
N PHE A 142 -0.47 20.10 -11.01
CA PHE A 142 -1.14 20.74 -12.15
C PHE A 142 -1.67 22.16 -11.88
N ILE A 143 -1.93 22.51 -10.62
CA ILE A 143 -2.43 23.83 -10.20
C ILE A 143 -1.63 24.26 -8.96
N GLY A 144 -1.06 25.47 -8.99
CA GLY A 144 -0.06 25.92 -8.01
C GLY A 144 -0.56 26.10 -6.57
N GLN A 145 -1.88 26.25 -6.33
CA GLN A 145 -2.53 26.19 -5.01
C GLN A 145 -4.00 25.77 -5.18
N ASN A 146 -4.43 24.63 -4.62
CA ASN A 146 -5.85 24.28 -4.57
C ASN A 146 -6.55 25.01 -3.41
N LEU A 147 -7.49 25.92 -3.73
CA LEU A 147 -8.37 26.62 -2.77
C LEU A 147 -9.75 25.96 -2.66
N GLY A 148 -9.90 24.76 -3.21
CA GLY A 148 -11.17 24.05 -3.36
C GLY A 148 -11.83 23.75 -2.03
N ARG A 149 -11.09 23.21 -1.07
CA ARG A 149 -11.56 23.04 0.31
C ARG A 149 -12.10 24.33 0.90
N LYS A 150 -11.32 25.41 0.84
CA LYS A 150 -11.72 26.71 1.40
C LYS A 150 -13.01 27.22 0.73
N LYS A 151 -13.12 27.12 -0.59
CA LYS A 151 -14.34 27.53 -1.31
C LYS A 151 -15.57 26.70 -0.94
N LEU A 152 -15.40 25.39 -0.73
CA LEU A 152 -16.48 24.52 -0.27
C LEU A 152 -16.92 24.90 1.15
N GLU A 153 -15.98 25.07 2.07
CA GLU A 153 -16.23 25.48 3.46
C GLU A 153 -16.89 26.87 3.54
N ASP A 154 -16.37 27.86 2.80
CA ASP A 154 -16.96 29.21 2.70
C ASP A 154 -18.40 29.17 2.11
N GLY A 155 -18.68 28.17 1.27
CA GLY A 155 -20.00 27.90 0.69
C GLY A 155 -20.97 27.14 1.60
N GLY A 156 -20.53 26.72 2.79
CA GLY A 156 -21.32 25.97 3.77
C GLY A 156 -21.30 24.45 3.59
N VAL A 157 -20.38 23.91 2.79
CA VAL A 157 -20.16 22.47 2.62
C VAL A 157 -18.97 22.05 3.50
N ILE A 158 -19.17 21.07 4.37
CA ILE A 158 -18.12 20.56 5.25
C ILE A 158 -17.16 19.69 4.42
N VAL A 159 -15.86 19.91 4.53
CA VAL A 159 -14.84 19.06 3.90
C VAL A 159 -14.05 18.35 4.99
N GLU A 160 -14.17 17.02 5.07
CA GLU A 160 -13.45 16.21 6.04
C GLU A 160 -12.39 15.36 5.33
N HIS A 161 -11.17 15.37 5.84
CA HIS A 161 -10.22 14.34 5.45
C HIS A 161 -10.58 13.07 6.20
N VAL A 162 -10.52 11.93 5.52
CA VAL A 162 -10.55 10.65 6.23
C VAL A 162 -9.22 10.55 6.98
N GLU A 163 -9.23 10.97 8.24
CA GLU A 163 -8.05 10.97 9.11
C GLU A 163 -7.59 9.54 9.36
N GLU A 164 -6.28 9.36 9.42
CA GLU A 164 -5.66 8.05 9.67
C GLU A 164 -5.85 7.58 11.11
N LEU A 165 -6.11 8.52 12.03
CA LEU A 165 -6.54 8.25 13.39
C LEU A 165 -8.05 8.55 13.54
N PRO A 166 -8.79 7.80 14.37
CA PRO A 166 -10.21 8.06 14.59
C PRO A 166 -10.45 9.48 15.11
N LYS A 167 -11.39 10.19 14.48
CA LYS A 167 -11.74 11.57 14.83
C LYS A 167 -12.06 11.72 16.32
N GLY A 168 -11.46 12.72 16.96
CA GLY A 168 -11.63 12.98 18.38
C GLY A 168 -10.75 12.14 19.31
N CYS A 169 -9.80 11.36 18.76
CA CYS A 169 -8.78 10.73 19.59
C CYS A 169 -7.85 11.76 20.23
N ARG A 170 -7.43 11.50 21.47
CA ARG A 170 -6.49 12.31 22.22
C ARG A 170 -5.25 11.49 22.53
N VAL A 171 -4.08 11.97 22.13
CA VAL A 171 -2.80 11.35 22.52
C VAL A 171 -2.61 11.49 24.04
N THR A 172 -2.39 10.37 24.72
CA THR A 172 -2.16 10.31 26.17
C THR A 172 -0.68 10.22 26.51
N SER A 173 0.10 9.46 25.72
CA SER A 173 1.54 9.26 25.93
C SER A 173 2.26 8.95 24.61
N ILE A 174 3.54 9.32 24.58
CA ILE A 174 4.49 8.94 23.52
C ILE A 174 5.75 8.45 24.23
N GLU A 175 6.08 7.18 24.06
CA GLU A 175 7.22 6.56 24.71
C GLU A 175 8.14 5.91 23.68
N ARG A 176 9.46 6.07 23.86
CA ARG A 176 10.43 5.40 22.99
C ARG A 176 10.28 3.89 23.14
N HIS A 177 10.16 3.19 22.01
CA HIS A 177 9.89 1.75 22.02
C HIS A 177 10.62 1.06 20.88
N GLY A 178 11.30 -0.06 21.16
CA GLY A 178 12.10 -0.79 20.18
C GLY A 178 13.42 -0.10 19.81
N ILE A 179 14.15 -0.71 18.88
CA ILE A 179 15.45 -0.23 18.37
C ILE A 179 15.41 -0.30 16.85
N SER A 180 15.79 0.79 16.18
CA SER A 180 16.07 0.84 14.74
C SER A 180 17.37 1.61 14.51
N PHE A 181 18.15 1.18 13.52
CA PHE A 181 19.36 1.91 13.10
C PHE A 181 19.04 3.19 12.32
N TRP A 182 17.85 3.26 11.71
CA TRP A 182 17.49 4.29 10.73
C TRP A 182 16.31 5.18 11.17
N ALA A 183 15.54 4.74 12.17
CA ALA A 183 14.32 5.39 12.61
C ALA A 183 14.28 5.66 14.11
N ASN A 184 13.56 6.72 14.49
CA ASN A 184 13.08 6.88 15.86
C ASN A 184 11.75 6.11 16.00
N THR A 185 11.73 5.10 16.86
CA THR A 185 10.57 4.22 17.07
C THR A 185 9.91 4.51 18.41
N ASN A 186 8.58 4.65 18.40
CA ASN A 186 7.81 5.02 19.58
C ASN A 186 6.50 4.22 19.67
N ARG A 187 6.03 4.00 20.90
CA ARG A 187 4.65 3.64 21.21
C ARG A 187 3.86 4.93 21.41
N LEU A 188 2.71 5.02 20.77
CA LEU A 188 1.76 6.12 20.85
C LEU A 188 0.49 5.59 21.51
N ASP A 189 0.17 6.04 22.72
CA ASP A 189 -1.10 5.71 23.34
C ASP A 189 -2.09 6.85 23.11
N VAL A 190 -3.32 6.48 22.78
CA VAL A 190 -4.43 7.40 22.55
C VAL A 190 -5.65 6.96 23.35
N GLU A 191 -6.50 7.92 23.64
CA GLU A 191 -7.85 7.72 24.13
C GLU A 191 -8.81 8.11 23.00
N LEU A 192 -9.66 7.18 22.55
CA LEU A 192 -10.68 7.45 21.54
C LEU A 192 -11.77 8.38 22.09
N ALA A 193 -12.63 8.90 21.21
CA ALA A 193 -13.68 9.84 21.60
C ALA A 193 -14.67 9.28 22.64
N ASP A 194 -14.81 7.95 22.73
CA ASP A 194 -15.63 7.24 23.71
C ASP A 194 -14.89 6.89 25.01
N GLY A 195 -13.62 7.30 25.14
CA GLY A 195 -12.76 7.00 26.29
C GLY A 195 -11.99 5.69 26.18
N THR A 196 -12.13 4.93 25.09
CA THR A 196 -11.42 3.65 24.92
C THR A 196 -9.92 3.89 24.71
N PRO A 197 -9.03 3.24 25.50
CA PRO A 197 -7.60 3.32 25.27
C PRO A 197 -7.20 2.47 24.06
N LEU A 198 -6.28 2.99 23.24
CA LEU A 198 -5.71 2.29 22.10
C LEU A 198 -4.23 2.66 21.95
N SER A 199 -3.41 1.73 21.45
CA SER A 199 -1.98 1.95 21.26
C SER A 199 -1.57 1.72 19.81
N PHE A 200 -0.62 2.52 19.33
CA PHE A 200 -0.02 2.41 18.02
C PHE A 200 1.50 2.36 18.10
N PHE A 201 2.12 1.74 17.12
CA PHE A 201 3.56 1.83 16.89
C PHE A 201 3.84 2.83 15.77
N ILE A 202 4.77 3.75 15.99
CA ILE A 202 5.17 4.75 15.01
C ILE A 202 6.69 4.74 14.80
N LYS A 203 7.11 4.69 13.53
CA LYS A 203 8.49 4.99 13.11
C LYS A 203 8.55 6.38 12.53
N VAL A 204 9.58 7.14 12.88
CA VAL A 204 9.84 8.49 12.36
C VAL A 204 11.23 8.58 11.76
N LEU A 205 11.32 9.02 10.52
CA LEU A 205 12.54 9.16 9.73
C LEU A 205 12.61 10.55 9.10
N SER A 206 13.80 10.98 8.68
CA SER A 206 14.01 12.26 8.00
C SER A 206 14.65 12.07 6.62
N GLY A 207 14.54 13.09 5.78
CA GLY A 207 15.10 13.07 4.44
C GLY A 207 14.26 12.29 3.43
N GLU A 208 14.57 12.50 2.16
CA GLU A 208 13.91 11.81 1.03
C GLU A 208 14.07 10.28 1.12
N THR A 209 15.24 9.77 1.54
CA THR A 209 15.42 8.34 1.78
C THR A 209 14.48 7.85 2.88
N GLY A 210 14.35 8.58 3.99
CA GLY A 210 13.45 8.23 5.08
C GLY A 210 11.98 8.18 4.65
N LYS A 211 11.56 9.13 3.79
CA LYS A 211 10.22 9.14 3.17
C LYS A 211 9.95 7.87 2.36
N ASN A 212 10.91 7.50 1.52
CA ASN A 212 10.76 6.34 0.64
C ASN A 212 10.82 5.01 1.42
N MET A 213 11.61 4.96 2.51
CA MET A 213 11.63 3.81 3.43
C MET A 213 10.27 3.60 4.10
N VAL A 214 9.65 4.63 4.70
CA VAL A 214 8.33 4.47 5.36
C VAL A 214 7.22 4.14 4.38
N HIS A 215 7.29 4.64 3.14
CA HIS A 215 6.35 4.28 2.08
C HIS A 215 6.48 2.81 1.68
N GLY A 216 7.72 2.35 1.45
CA GLY A 216 8.01 0.96 1.11
C GLY A 216 7.59 -0.02 2.21
N GLU A 217 7.88 0.31 3.48
CA GLU A 217 7.44 -0.50 4.62
C GLU A 217 5.92 -0.55 4.74
N TYR A 218 5.22 0.60 4.62
CA TYR A 218 3.76 0.62 4.66
C TYR A 218 3.13 -0.27 3.59
N GLU A 219 3.57 -0.16 2.34
CA GLU A 219 3.05 -0.97 1.23
C GLU A 219 3.38 -2.46 1.40
N SER A 220 4.55 -2.78 1.96
CA SER A 220 4.97 -4.15 2.29
C SER A 220 4.09 -4.77 3.37
N MET A 221 3.94 -4.07 4.49
CA MET A 221 3.09 -4.52 5.59
C MET A 221 1.63 -4.63 5.17
N LYS A 222 1.15 -3.75 4.28
CA LYS A 222 -0.21 -3.80 3.73
C LYS A 222 -0.41 -5.04 2.86
N ALA A 223 0.58 -5.39 2.04
CA ALA A 223 0.53 -6.60 1.22
C ALA A 223 0.50 -7.86 2.10
N ILE A 224 1.36 -7.96 3.12
CA ILE A 224 1.35 -9.10 4.06
C ILE A 224 0.02 -9.17 4.80
N TYR A 225 -0.45 -8.08 5.39
CA TYR A 225 -1.68 -8.05 6.17
C TYR A 225 -2.91 -8.43 5.34
N THR A 226 -2.95 -8.06 4.07
CA THR A 226 -4.03 -8.45 3.14
C THR A 226 -4.13 -9.97 2.97
N VAL A 227 -2.98 -10.66 2.95
CA VAL A 227 -2.92 -12.11 2.78
C VAL A 227 -3.07 -12.85 4.11
N SER A 228 -2.47 -12.31 5.19
CA SER A 228 -2.41 -12.97 6.50
C SER A 228 -2.54 -11.94 7.64
N PRO A 229 -3.76 -11.47 7.96
CA PRO A 229 -4.01 -10.44 8.98
C PRO A 229 -3.52 -10.81 10.38
N GLU A 230 -3.43 -12.10 10.70
CA GLU A 230 -2.99 -12.58 12.01
C GLU A 230 -1.46 -12.67 12.14
N PHE A 231 -0.71 -12.55 11.04
CA PHE A 231 0.75 -12.76 11.03
C PHE A 231 1.53 -11.43 11.07
N ALA A 232 0.86 -10.29 10.91
CA ALA A 232 1.48 -8.98 10.90
C ALA A 232 0.61 -7.95 11.64
N PRO A 233 1.21 -6.96 12.33
CA PRO A 233 0.46 -5.82 12.84
C PRO A 233 -0.25 -5.06 11.71
N LYS A 234 -1.47 -4.58 11.94
CA LYS A 234 -2.22 -3.85 10.92
C LYS A 234 -1.51 -2.54 10.56
N PRO A 235 -1.07 -2.34 9.30
CA PRO A 235 -0.57 -1.03 8.88
C PRO A 235 -1.75 -0.05 8.84
N ILE A 236 -1.52 1.14 9.38
CA ILE A 236 -2.55 2.17 9.48
C ILE A 236 -2.27 3.24 8.46
N ALA A 237 -1.10 3.87 8.54
CA ALA A 237 -0.76 5.01 7.70
C ALA A 237 0.74 5.19 7.49
N TRP A 238 1.06 6.04 6.53
CA TRP A 238 2.38 6.66 6.40
C TRP A 238 2.21 8.10 5.89
N GLY A 239 3.23 8.94 6.05
CA GLY A 239 3.17 10.29 5.51
C GLY A 239 4.27 11.21 6.01
N SER A 240 4.06 12.52 5.84
CA SER A 240 4.97 13.57 6.29
C SER A 240 4.31 14.42 7.38
N PHE A 241 5.09 14.86 8.36
CA PHE A 241 4.62 15.83 9.35
C PHE A 241 4.38 17.18 8.69
N THR A 242 3.24 17.82 9.00
CA THR A 242 2.91 19.15 8.45
C THR A 242 3.76 20.27 9.06
N ASN A 243 4.10 20.14 10.35
CA ASN A 243 4.77 21.19 11.12
C ASN A 243 6.27 20.91 11.32
N THR A 244 6.76 19.79 10.80
CA THR A 244 8.17 19.40 10.90
C THR A 244 8.61 18.98 9.49
N PRO A 245 9.14 19.93 8.70
CA PRO A 245 9.61 19.64 7.35
C PRO A 245 10.61 18.48 7.34
N ASP A 246 10.66 17.77 6.21
CA ASP A 246 11.62 16.68 5.98
C ASP A 246 11.56 15.56 7.04
N THR A 247 10.39 15.36 7.66
CA THR A 247 10.14 14.33 8.66
C THR A 247 8.93 13.52 8.26
N HIS A 248 9.08 12.20 8.26
CA HIS A 248 8.15 11.23 7.71
C HIS A 248 7.84 10.14 8.74
N PHE A 249 6.69 9.50 8.62
CA PHE A 249 6.27 8.45 9.54
C PHE A 249 5.68 7.23 8.84
N PHE A 250 5.79 6.09 9.51
CA PHE A 250 4.98 4.89 9.33
C PHE A 250 4.27 4.60 10.66
N LEU A 251 2.98 4.28 10.59
CA LEU A 251 2.10 4.03 11.72
C LEU A 251 1.38 2.69 11.54
N CYS A 252 1.40 1.84 12.56
CA CYS A 252 0.66 0.58 12.59
C CYS A 252 0.07 0.28 13.97
N GLU A 253 -0.76 -0.75 14.04
CA GLU A 253 -1.24 -1.33 15.29
C GLU A 253 -0.09 -1.67 16.23
N TYR A 254 -0.21 -1.31 17.50
CA TYR A 254 0.72 -1.77 18.51
C TYR A 254 0.37 -3.19 18.95
N ARG A 255 1.32 -4.11 18.81
CA ARG A 255 1.23 -5.47 19.34
C ARG A 255 2.27 -5.63 20.43
N GLU A 256 1.85 -6.07 21.61
CA GLU A 256 2.78 -6.41 22.67
C GLU A 256 3.36 -7.80 22.38
N MET A 257 4.68 -7.94 22.43
CA MET A 257 5.38 -9.14 22.00
C MET A 257 6.31 -9.69 23.08
N MET A 258 6.39 -11.01 23.17
CA MET A 258 7.40 -11.70 23.98
C MET A 258 8.76 -11.67 23.28
N ASN A 259 9.83 -11.51 24.07
CA ASN A 259 11.20 -11.54 23.57
C ASN A 259 11.74 -12.99 23.49
N GLU A 260 11.04 -13.84 22.74
CA GLU A 260 11.35 -15.25 22.56
C GLU A 260 11.26 -15.62 21.07
N MET A 261 12.00 -16.66 20.67
CA MET A 261 11.91 -17.20 19.31
C MET A 261 10.55 -17.90 19.12
N PRO A 262 9.83 -17.67 18.02
CA PRO A 262 8.55 -18.31 17.77
C PRO A 262 8.74 -19.81 17.55
N ASP A 263 7.75 -20.63 17.94
CA ASP A 263 7.78 -22.07 17.66
C ASP A 263 8.01 -22.35 16.16
N PRO A 264 8.98 -23.21 15.77
CA PRO A 264 9.32 -23.44 14.38
C PRO A 264 8.13 -23.87 13.52
N HIS A 265 7.26 -24.76 14.03
CA HIS A 265 6.12 -25.27 13.25
C HIS A 265 5.01 -24.24 13.11
N LYS A 266 4.69 -23.48 14.17
CA LYS A 266 3.71 -22.39 14.08
C LYS A 266 4.18 -21.30 13.12
N PHE A 267 5.43 -20.86 13.26
CA PHE A 267 6.00 -19.81 12.43
C PHE A 267 6.06 -20.24 10.96
N ALA A 268 6.60 -21.44 10.71
CA ALA A 268 6.69 -21.99 9.37
C ALA A 268 5.33 -22.22 8.72
N ALA A 269 4.30 -22.60 9.48
CA ALA A 269 2.94 -22.73 8.97
C ALA A 269 2.39 -21.38 8.47
N ARG A 270 2.59 -20.30 9.24
CA ARG A 270 2.17 -18.93 8.86
C ARG A 270 2.95 -18.42 7.64
N LEU A 271 4.26 -18.62 7.61
CA LEU A 271 5.10 -18.23 6.48
C LEU A 271 4.76 -19.02 5.20
N ALA A 272 4.57 -20.33 5.30
CA ALA A 272 4.12 -21.15 4.19
C ALA A 272 2.74 -20.71 3.68
N ALA A 273 1.80 -20.38 4.58
CA ALA A 273 0.50 -19.85 4.21
C ALA A 273 0.60 -18.49 3.49
N LEU A 274 1.49 -17.59 3.91
CA LEU A 274 1.76 -16.33 3.23
C LEU A 274 2.30 -16.57 1.80
N HIS A 275 3.34 -17.41 1.67
CA HIS A 275 3.95 -17.70 0.37
C HIS A 275 2.98 -18.42 -0.58
N GLN A 276 2.22 -19.41 -0.09
CA GLN A 276 1.27 -20.17 -0.89
C GLN A 276 -0.04 -19.42 -1.17
N GLY A 277 -0.50 -18.57 -0.25
CA GLY A 277 -1.75 -17.82 -0.35
C GLY A 277 -1.63 -16.49 -1.09
N SER A 278 -0.44 -15.91 -1.18
CA SER A 278 -0.22 -14.66 -1.93
C SER A 278 -0.37 -14.85 -3.44
N VAL A 279 -0.87 -13.82 -4.13
CA VAL A 279 -1.06 -13.79 -5.58
C VAL A 279 -0.48 -12.49 -6.12
N SER A 280 0.53 -12.60 -6.99
CA SER A 280 1.09 -11.42 -7.67
C SER A 280 0.01 -10.75 -8.53
N PRO A 281 -0.23 -9.44 -8.38
CA PRO A 281 -1.28 -8.73 -9.11
C PRO A 281 -1.03 -8.70 -10.63
N THR A 282 0.21 -8.92 -11.06
CA THR A 282 0.63 -8.93 -12.46
C THR A 282 0.98 -10.34 -12.96
N CYS A 283 0.93 -11.35 -12.09
CA CYS A 283 1.51 -12.69 -12.31
C CYS A 283 3.03 -12.67 -12.58
N ARG A 284 3.73 -11.57 -12.26
CA ARG A 284 5.18 -11.36 -12.48
C ARG A 284 5.92 -11.20 -11.15
N PHE A 285 7.24 -11.30 -11.18
CA PHE A 285 8.12 -10.96 -10.05
C PHE A 285 8.28 -9.45 -9.94
N GLY A 286 8.40 -8.94 -8.72
CA GLY A 286 8.52 -7.50 -8.44
C GLY A 286 7.47 -6.96 -7.48
N PHE A 287 7.32 -5.65 -7.45
CA PHE A 287 6.44 -4.94 -6.53
C PHE A 287 6.08 -3.57 -7.11
N HIS A 288 4.94 -2.99 -6.70
CA HIS A 288 4.45 -1.73 -7.27
C HIS A 288 5.20 -0.49 -6.76
N VAL A 289 6.05 -0.63 -5.73
CA VAL A 289 6.91 0.42 -5.19
C VAL A 289 8.32 -0.10 -4.93
N THR A 290 9.30 0.80 -4.93
CA THR A 290 10.63 0.55 -4.38
C THR A 290 10.52 0.26 -2.89
N THR A 291 11.10 -0.85 -2.43
CA THR A 291 11.26 -1.16 -1.00
C THR A 291 12.71 -0.98 -0.58
N TYR A 292 12.99 -1.06 0.72
CA TYR A 292 14.32 -0.79 1.26
C TYR A 292 14.75 -1.91 2.20
N SER A 293 15.85 -2.59 1.87
CA SER A 293 16.50 -3.52 2.80
C SER A 293 17.55 -2.73 3.58
N GLY A 294 17.23 -2.39 4.83
CA GLY A 294 17.96 -1.34 5.55
C GLY A 294 17.88 -0.01 4.78
N ASN A 295 19.03 0.55 4.37
CA ASN A 295 19.09 1.75 3.55
C ASN A 295 19.28 1.46 2.04
N LEU A 296 19.37 0.19 1.64
CA LEU A 296 19.55 -0.21 0.25
C LEU A 296 18.21 -0.20 -0.49
N PRO A 297 18.02 0.67 -1.51
CA PRO A 297 16.82 0.65 -2.33
C PRO A 297 16.76 -0.61 -3.19
N GLN A 298 15.65 -1.33 -3.16
CA GLN A 298 15.35 -2.49 -4.00
C GLN A 298 14.47 -2.05 -5.17
N THR A 299 14.99 -2.20 -6.39
CA THR A 299 14.28 -1.78 -7.61
C THR A 299 13.36 -2.90 -8.07
N ASN A 300 12.11 -2.81 -7.65
CA ASN A 300 11.13 -3.89 -7.79
C ASN A 300 10.37 -3.87 -9.13
N GLU A 301 11.01 -3.45 -10.22
CA GLU A 301 10.38 -3.45 -11.54
C GLU A 301 9.89 -4.84 -11.95
N TRP A 302 8.73 -4.90 -12.60
CA TRP A 302 8.08 -6.18 -12.90
C TRP A 302 8.80 -6.98 -13.98
N GLU A 303 9.05 -8.25 -13.71
CA GLU A 303 9.73 -9.20 -14.60
C GLU A 303 9.04 -10.55 -14.69
N ASP A 304 9.10 -11.17 -15.88
CA ASP A 304 8.47 -12.48 -16.11
C ASP A 304 9.34 -13.65 -15.62
N SER A 305 10.65 -13.45 -15.50
CA SER A 305 11.61 -14.49 -15.09
C SER A 305 12.29 -14.11 -13.79
N TRP A 306 12.37 -15.08 -12.87
CA TRP A 306 13.07 -14.92 -11.61
C TRP A 306 14.57 -14.69 -11.80
N GLU A 307 15.21 -15.40 -12.74
CA GLU A 307 16.63 -15.19 -13.08
C GLU A 307 16.88 -13.73 -13.47
N VAL A 308 16.03 -13.16 -14.32
CA VAL A 308 16.15 -11.78 -14.80
C VAL A 308 15.92 -10.79 -13.66
N PHE A 309 14.87 -10.98 -12.87
CA PHE A 309 14.55 -10.12 -11.73
C PHE A 309 15.71 -10.07 -10.72
N PHE A 310 16.18 -11.24 -10.29
CA PHE A 310 17.28 -11.35 -9.31
C PHE A 310 18.57 -10.75 -9.87
N THR A 311 18.90 -11.03 -11.15
CA THR A 311 20.09 -10.47 -11.80
C THR A 311 20.08 -8.94 -11.80
N LYS A 312 18.94 -8.32 -12.12
CA LYS A 312 18.81 -6.86 -12.14
C LYS A 312 18.99 -6.26 -10.74
N ASN A 313 18.33 -6.84 -9.74
CA ASN A 313 18.42 -6.35 -8.36
C ASN A 313 19.82 -6.56 -7.76
N MET A 314 20.46 -7.70 -7.99
CA MET A 314 21.83 -7.95 -7.52
C MET A 314 22.83 -6.99 -8.16
N ARG A 315 22.67 -6.68 -9.46
CA ARG A 315 23.52 -5.69 -10.15
C ARG A 315 23.35 -4.31 -9.53
N TRP A 316 22.10 -3.90 -9.32
CA TRP A 316 21.80 -2.62 -8.68
C TRP A 316 22.37 -2.52 -7.25
N ALA A 317 22.27 -3.60 -6.47
CA ALA A 317 22.82 -3.66 -5.12
C ALA A 317 24.36 -3.48 -5.12
N LEU A 318 25.05 -4.18 -6.01
CA LEU A 318 26.50 -4.04 -6.19
C LEU A 318 26.90 -2.64 -6.68
N ASP A 319 26.15 -2.07 -7.63
CA ASP A 319 26.39 -0.71 -8.12
C ASP A 319 26.25 0.33 -6.98
N CYS A 320 25.26 0.15 -6.11
CA CYS A 320 25.08 0.96 -4.91
C CYS A 320 26.24 0.80 -3.91
N GLU A 321 26.71 -0.43 -3.67
CA GLU A 321 27.85 -0.68 -2.78
C GLU A 321 29.15 -0.07 -3.33
N ILE A 322 29.43 -0.22 -4.63
CA ILE A 322 30.58 0.40 -5.30
C ILE A 322 30.49 1.93 -5.23
N ALA A 323 29.29 2.50 -5.45
CA ALA A 323 29.10 3.94 -5.34
C ALA A 323 29.35 4.45 -3.89
N ALA A 324 29.03 3.64 -2.88
CA ALA A 324 29.18 3.99 -1.48
C ALA A 324 30.60 3.77 -0.93
N LYS A 325 31.27 2.68 -1.32
CA LYS A 325 32.59 2.27 -0.78
C LYS A 325 33.75 2.57 -1.70
N GLY A 326 33.48 2.78 -2.99
CA GLY A 326 34.48 2.87 -4.05
C GLY A 326 34.76 1.53 -4.70
N TYR A 327 35.68 1.55 -5.66
CA TYR A 327 36.12 0.38 -6.41
C TYR A 327 36.90 -0.62 -5.55
N ASP A 328 36.66 -1.91 -5.78
CA ASP A 328 37.43 -3.03 -5.23
C ASP A 328 37.88 -3.94 -6.37
N ALA A 329 39.17 -4.31 -6.39
CA ALA A 329 39.73 -5.15 -7.44
C ALA A 329 39.23 -6.60 -7.39
N GLU A 330 38.77 -7.10 -6.24
CA GLU A 330 38.16 -8.43 -6.16
C GLU A 330 36.85 -8.51 -6.95
N PHE A 331 36.14 -7.38 -7.10
CA PHE A 331 34.88 -7.35 -7.84
C PHE A 331 35.08 -7.57 -9.34
N ASP A 332 36.21 -7.17 -9.92
CA ASP A 332 36.54 -7.42 -11.33
C ASP A 332 36.61 -8.93 -11.64
N GLU A 333 36.97 -9.75 -10.67
CA GLU A 333 37.03 -11.21 -10.83
C GLU A 333 35.71 -11.90 -10.46
N LEU A 334 35.10 -11.49 -9.34
CA LEU A 334 33.94 -12.19 -8.76
C LEU A 334 32.63 -11.82 -9.43
N VAL A 335 32.43 -10.54 -9.79
CA VAL A 335 31.17 -10.05 -10.35
C VAL A 335 30.85 -10.70 -11.70
N PRO A 336 31.79 -10.82 -12.66
CA PRO A 336 31.53 -11.57 -13.90
C PRO A 336 31.19 -13.04 -13.64
N ALA A 337 31.89 -13.71 -12.72
CA ALA A 337 31.60 -15.11 -12.40
C ALA A 337 30.19 -15.30 -11.80
N LEU A 338 29.76 -14.37 -10.95
CA LEU A 338 28.41 -14.36 -10.38
C LEU A 338 27.34 -14.26 -11.47
N PHE A 339 27.48 -13.29 -12.38
CA PHE A 339 26.47 -13.02 -13.42
C PHE A 339 26.51 -13.99 -14.61
N ASP A 340 27.69 -14.42 -15.04
CA ASP A 340 27.82 -15.25 -16.25
C ASP A 340 27.66 -16.74 -15.97
N LYS A 341 27.85 -17.17 -14.71
CA LYS A 341 27.87 -18.59 -14.33
C LYS A 341 26.94 -18.92 -13.18
N VAL A 342 27.13 -18.29 -12.02
CA VAL A 342 26.46 -18.71 -10.78
C VAL A 342 24.95 -18.50 -10.87
N ILE A 343 24.51 -17.28 -11.18
CA ILE A 343 23.09 -16.94 -11.30
C ILE A 343 22.40 -17.80 -12.39
N PRO A 344 22.90 -17.86 -13.64
CA PRO A 344 22.30 -18.71 -14.66
C PRO A 344 22.26 -20.19 -14.30
N ARG A 345 23.31 -20.73 -13.65
CA ARG A 345 23.35 -22.16 -13.28
C ARG A 345 22.32 -22.49 -12.20
N LEU A 346 22.10 -21.60 -11.25
CA LEU A 346 21.25 -21.86 -10.08
C LEU A 346 19.79 -21.45 -10.29
N LEU A 347 19.52 -20.39 -11.07
CA LEU A 347 18.17 -19.83 -11.22
C LEU A 347 17.47 -20.26 -12.50
N ARG A 348 18.18 -20.35 -13.64
CA ARG A 348 17.58 -20.76 -14.92
C ARG A 348 16.91 -22.14 -14.87
N PRO A 349 17.47 -23.15 -14.17
CA PRO A 349 16.82 -24.45 -14.08
C PRO A 349 15.41 -24.39 -13.47
N LEU A 350 15.13 -23.44 -12.58
CA LEU A 350 13.82 -23.31 -11.92
C LEU A 350 12.67 -23.04 -12.90
N GLU A 351 12.96 -22.45 -14.06
CA GLU A 351 11.98 -22.00 -15.06
C GLU A 351 12.17 -22.67 -16.43
N THR A 352 12.97 -23.74 -16.51
CA THR A 352 13.22 -24.52 -17.74
C THR A 352 12.70 -25.94 -17.62
N GLU A 353 12.66 -26.68 -18.74
CA GLU A 353 12.17 -28.06 -18.80
C GLU A 353 10.72 -28.23 -18.30
N GLY A 354 9.90 -27.19 -18.52
CA GLY A 354 8.50 -27.15 -18.09
C GLY A 354 8.27 -26.83 -16.62
N ARG A 355 9.34 -26.50 -15.87
CA ARG A 355 9.24 -25.97 -14.50
C ARG A 355 8.85 -24.49 -14.52
N PHE A 356 8.27 -24.05 -13.43
CA PHE A 356 7.81 -22.68 -13.23
C PHE A 356 7.96 -22.31 -11.76
N VAL A 357 8.38 -21.06 -11.50
CA VAL A 357 8.45 -20.50 -10.16
C VAL A 357 7.24 -19.61 -9.95
N LYS A 358 6.49 -19.89 -8.87
CA LYS A 358 5.41 -19.00 -8.44
C LYS A 358 5.99 -17.71 -7.86
N PRO A 359 5.64 -16.51 -8.36
CA PRO A 359 5.91 -15.25 -7.67
C PRO A 359 5.13 -15.19 -6.36
N SER A 360 5.83 -15.42 -5.25
CA SER A 360 5.30 -15.48 -3.89
C SER A 360 5.71 -14.21 -3.14
N LEU A 361 4.79 -13.62 -2.38
CA LEU A 361 5.11 -12.45 -1.56
C LEU A 361 6.07 -12.86 -0.44
N VAL A 362 7.32 -12.38 -0.50
CA VAL A 362 8.31 -12.57 0.56
C VAL A 362 8.36 -11.33 1.45
N HIS A 363 8.72 -11.52 2.72
CA HIS A 363 8.97 -10.45 3.68
C HIS A 363 10.19 -9.61 3.27
N GLY A 364 11.26 -10.26 2.81
CA GLY A 364 12.43 -9.62 2.19
C GLY A 364 13.56 -9.26 3.16
N ASP A 365 13.27 -9.09 4.44
CA ASP A 365 14.26 -8.96 5.52
C ASP A 365 13.84 -9.79 6.76
N LEU A 366 13.55 -11.08 6.56
CA LEU A 366 13.03 -11.91 7.65
C LEU A 366 14.17 -12.56 8.44
N TRP A 367 14.38 -12.08 9.66
CA TRP A 367 15.29 -12.66 10.65
C TRP A 367 14.67 -12.51 12.04
N TYR A 368 15.28 -13.11 13.07
CA TYR A 368 14.61 -13.21 14.37
C TYR A 368 14.19 -11.87 14.98
N ALA A 369 14.93 -10.79 14.74
CA ALA A 369 14.62 -9.47 15.27
C ALA A 369 13.45 -8.77 14.55
N ASN A 370 13.07 -9.27 13.37
CA ASN A 370 11.88 -8.88 12.60
C ASN A 370 10.74 -9.91 12.77
N SER A 371 10.80 -10.68 13.85
CA SER A 371 9.77 -11.62 14.27
C SER A 371 9.52 -11.51 15.77
N GLY A 372 8.33 -11.93 16.20
CA GLY A 372 7.98 -11.97 17.62
C GLY A 372 6.85 -12.95 17.89
N ILE A 373 6.48 -13.07 19.15
CA ILE A 373 5.28 -13.81 19.57
C ILE A 373 4.33 -12.80 20.21
N ASP A 374 3.13 -12.69 19.66
CA ASP A 374 2.07 -11.87 20.21
C ASP A 374 1.73 -12.32 21.65
N LEU A 375 1.82 -11.40 22.60
CA LEU A 375 1.65 -11.72 24.02
C LEU A 375 0.22 -12.17 24.36
N GLU A 376 -0.78 -11.65 23.65
CA GLU A 376 -2.19 -11.94 23.90
C GLU A 376 -2.60 -13.30 23.33
N THR A 377 -2.19 -13.57 22.09
CA THR A 377 -2.64 -14.74 21.33
C THR A 377 -1.64 -15.91 21.36
N ASN A 378 -0.38 -15.65 21.75
CA ASN A 378 0.72 -16.61 21.69
C ASN A 378 0.96 -17.17 20.27
N GLU A 379 0.70 -16.32 19.27
CA GLU A 379 0.91 -16.60 17.85
C GLU A 379 2.12 -15.82 17.30
N PRO A 380 2.81 -16.36 16.28
CA PRO A 380 3.95 -15.66 15.70
C PRO A 380 3.52 -14.40 14.93
N LEU A 381 4.37 -13.37 14.95
CA LEU A 381 4.22 -12.14 14.18
C LEU A 381 5.51 -11.83 13.41
N ILE A 382 5.37 -11.13 12.28
CA ILE A 382 6.45 -10.52 11.50
C ILE A 382 6.20 -9.02 11.30
N PHE A 383 7.27 -8.25 11.19
CA PHE A 383 7.24 -6.80 11.07
C PHE A 383 8.54 -6.28 10.43
N ASP A 384 8.54 -5.01 10.00
CA ASP A 384 9.69 -4.37 9.31
C ASP A 384 10.00 -5.01 7.95
N ALA A 385 8.96 -5.21 7.14
CA ALA A 385 9.06 -5.87 5.85
C ALA A 385 9.51 -4.95 4.72
N CYS A 386 10.24 -5.50 3.76
CA CYS A 386 10.65 -4.86 2.51
C CYS A 386 10.26 -5.72 1.31
N CYS A 387 8.95 -5.99 1.20
CA CYS A 387 8.37 -7.02 0.36
C CYS A 387 8.58 -6.84 -1.15
N PHE A 388 8.54 -7.98 -1.83
CA PHE A 388 8.28 -8.08 -3.27
C PHE A 388 7.81 -9.50 -3.60
N TYR A 389 7.30 -9.72 -4.81
CA TYR A 389 6.96 -11.06 -5.28
C TYR A 389 8.20 -11.74 -5.86
N ALA A 390 8.61 -12.86 -5.26
CA ALA A 390 9.88 -13.53 -5.47
C ALA A 390 9.72 -15.05 -5.60
N HIS A 391 10.82 -15.75 -5.86
CA HIS A 391 10.93 -17.16 -5.51
C HIS A 391 10.88 -17.30 -3.98
N ASN A 392 10.01 -18.17 -3.44
CA ASN A 392 9.81 -18.30 -1.99
C ASN A 392 11.08 -18.68 -1.21
N GLU A 393 12.04 -19.38 -1.84
CA GLU A 393 13.30 -19.74 -1.18
C GLU A 393 14.22 -18.53 -0.96
N TYR A 394 13.96 -17.37 -1.59
CA TYR A 394 14.70 -16.13 -1.36
C TYR A 394 14.71 -15.74 0.13
N GLU A 395 13.59 -15.95 0.83
CA GLU A 395 13.44 -15.63 2.25
C GLU A 395 14.52 -16.28 3.13
N PHE A 396 14.99 -17.46 2.75
CA PHE A 396 15.92 -18.26 3.55
C PHE A 396 17.37 -17.80 3.41
N GLY A 397 17.70 -16.95 2.44
CA GLY A 397 19.03 -16.35 2.32
C GLY A 397 19.43 -15.64 3.62
N GLN A 398 18.49 -14.87 4.17
CA GLN A 398 18.66 -14.14 5.43
C GLN A 398 18.75 -15.07 6.66
N TRP A 399 18.38 -16.35 6.55
CA TRP A 399 18.44 -17.30 7.67
C TRP A 399 19.79 -18.02 7.74
N ARG A 400 20.57 -17.99 6.66
CA ARG A 400 21.88 -18.67 6.59
C ARG A 400 22.91 -18.11 7.58
N PRO A 401 23.02 -16.78 7.81
CA PRO A 401 23.93 -16.27 8.83
C PRO A 401 23.49 -16.67 10.23
N VAL A 402 24.39 -17.29 11.02
CA VAL A 402 24.09 -17.76 12.39
C VAL A 402 23.57 -16.65 13.30
N CYS A 403 23.99 -15.40 13.07
CA CYS A 403 23.52 -14.23 13.82
C CYS A 403 22.00 -13.99 13.68
N ASN A 404 21.37 -14.52 12.63
CA ASN A 404 19.95 -14.32 12.32
C ASN A 404 19.03 -15.39 12.94
N ARG A 405 19.60 -16.39 13.64
CA ARG A 405 18.98 -17.37 14.55
C ARG A 405 17.93 -18.36 14.00
N PHE A 406 17.38 -18.18 12.80
CA PHE A 406 16.49 -19.17 12.20
C PHE A 406 17.27 -20.39 11.70
N GLY A 407 17.41 -21.40 12.57
CA GLY A 407 18.20 -22.59 12.31
C GLY A 407 17.55 -23.63 11.38
N PRO A 408 18.23 -24.77 11.15
CA PRO A 408 17.74 -25.87 10.32
C PRO A 408 16.35 -26.39 10.72
N GLU A 409 15.97 -26.27 11.98
CA GLU A 409 14.65 -26.64 12.49
C GLU A 409 13.52 -25.81 11.88
N TYR A 410 13.74 -24.53 11.56
CA TYR A 410 12.75 -23.67 10.89
C TYR A 410 12.63 -24.01 9.41
N LEU A 411 13.75 -24.30 8.73
CA LEU A 411 13.74 -24.77 7.34
C LEU A 411 13.04 -26.12 7.22
N ALA A 412 13.36 -27.07 8.13
CA ALA A 412 12.69 -28.37 8.17
C ALA A 412 11.18 -28.23 8.43
N ALA A 413 10.80 -27.33 9.34
CA ALA A 413 9.39 -27.03 9.60
C ALA A 413 8.70 -26.44 8.37
N TYR A 414 9.31 -25.49 7.66
CA TYR A 414 8.76 -24.91 6.43
C TYR A 414 8.60 -25.97 5.32
N HIS A 415 9.61 -26.84 5.16
CA HIS A 415 9.57 -27.90 4.16
C HIS A 415 8.60 -29.04 4.48
N SER A 416 8.01 -29.07 5.68
CA SER A 416 6.85 -29.91 5.96
C SER A 416 5.56 -29.43 5.28
N TYR A 417 5.52 -28.16 4.84
CA TYR A 417 4.38 -27.54 4.16
C TYR A 417 4.64 -27.26 2.68
N VAL A 418 5.88 -26.93 2.30
CA VAL A 418 6.24 -26.53 0.93
C VAL A 418 7.46 -27.32 0.46
N GLN A 419 7.33 -28.02 -0.66
CA GLN A 419 8.43 -28.80 -1.25
C GLN A 419 9.58 -27.88 -1.69
N ILE A 420 10.80 -28.41 -1.64
CA ILE A 420 11.97 -27.76 -2.22
C ILE A 420 11.77 -27.62 -3.73
N SER A 421 12.14 -26.47 -4.29
CA SER A 421 12.02 -26.23 -5.73
C SER A 421 13.01 -27.11 -6.50
N ALA A 422 12.53 -27.79 -7.53
CA ALA A 422 13.39 -28.57 -8.42
C ALA A 422 14.25 -27.64 -9.31
N PRO A 423 15.53 -27.97 -9.59
CA PRO A 423 16.27 -29.15 -9.12
C PRO A 423 16.66 -29.04 -7.64
N GLU A 424 16.39 -30.09 -6.86
CA GLU A 424 16.64 -30.07 -5.41
C GLU A 424 18.14 -30.06 -5.09
N GLU A 425 18.97 -30.65 -5.96
CA GLU A 425 20.43 -30.67 -5.82
C GLU A 425 21.06 -29.27 -5.84
N ASP A 426 20.35 -28.27 -6.37
CA ASP A 426 20.80 -26.88 -6.43
C ASP A 426 20.32 -26.04 -5.22
N TYR A 427 19.49 -26.61 -4.33
CA TYR A 427 18.85 -25.89 -3.23
C TYR A 427 19.83 -25.14 -2.33
N ASP A 428 20.85 -25.84 -1.81
CA ASP A 428 21.85 -25.21 -0.95
C ASP A 428 22.64 -24.11 -1.69
N GLY A 429 22.91 -24.31 -2.98
CA GLY A 429 23.56 -23.30 -3.82
C GLY A 429 22.69 -22.06 -4.00
N ARG A 430 21.37 -22.23 -4.18
CA ARG A 430 20.41 -21.11 -4.24
C ARG A 430 20.36 -20.35 -2.93
N LEU A 431 20.35 -21.03 -1.79
CA LEU A 431 20.35 -20.34 -0.49
C LEU A 431 21.64 -19.57 -0.23
N ASP A 432 22.80 -20.10 -0.66
CA ASP A 432 24.05 -19.34 -0.59
C ASP A 432 24.08 -18.15 -1.53
N LEU A 433 23.43 -18.25 -2.70
CA LEU A 433 23.23 -17.12 -3.61
C LEU A 433 22.31 -16.04 -3.02
N TYR A 434 21.17 -16.43 -2.42
CA TYR A 434 20.22 -15.49 -1.82
C TYR A 434 20.72 -14.84 -0.52
N LYS A 435 21.80 -15.37 0.07
CA LYS A 435 22.47 -14.79 1.23
C LYS A 435 23.41 -13.62 0.87
N LEU A 436 23.87 -13.56 -0.38
CA LEU A 436 24.70 -12.45 -0.88
C LEU A 436 23.86 -11.17 -0.93
#